data_AF-A0A1J0TYD9-F1
#
_entry.id   AF-A0A1J0TYD9-F1
#
_cell.length_a   1.000
_cell.length_b   1.000
_cell.length_c   1.000
_cell.angle_alpha   90.00
_cell.angle_beta   90.00
_cell.angle_gamma   90.00
#
_symmetry.space_group_name_H-M   'P 1'
#
loop_
_entity.id
_entity.type
_entity.pdbx_description
1 polymer ?
#
loop_
_entity_poly.entity_id
_entity_poly.type
_entity_poly.pdbx_seq_one_letter_code
_entity_poly.pdbx_strand_id
1 'polypeptide(L)'
;MVGQLRPFLYDVAYDNVRVYADRVEDVLAMMLGDRYAELVARVDSLDANPAPAPEESDVTHFDDVLSVVDDHTADEFDPPATAEDLEAFAAHMAYNEELAQAQYEMALIRRQHADSVRIRLQAQINDKARVDGSWQILSDEQQQLLTSAADENGLSPAGVIEEVPVLVDGVDGTLTQTTVERGVWTADTQLVVNTGDYSPWEPIPFPESALIRLDENDEEVEVRTRSNLVILRIDTPDDYIESLADAGVIRLTVTPTEQPDDFFRDAEAILMEAAAEVRAAKGSAAHSDQ
;
A
#
# COMPACT_ATOMS: atom_id res chain seq x y z
N MET A 1 -14.68 17.28 29.77
CA MET A 1 -14.70 17.94 28.45
C MET A 1 -13.47 18.81 28.36
N VAL A 2 -12.39 18.26 27.83
CA VAL A 2 -11.12 18.94 27.52
C VAL A 2 -10.82 18.55 26.08
N GLY A 3 -10.52 19.52 25.21
CA GLY A 3 -10.06 19.28 23.84
C GLY A 3 -11.09 19.60 22.75
N GLN A 4 -11.25 20.88 22.42
CA GLN A 4 -12.08 21.36 21.31
C GLN A 4 -11.23 22.11 20.26
N LEU A 5 -9.94 21.77 20.10
CA LEU A 5 -9.00 22.59 19.34
C LEU A 5 -8.01 21.85 18.42
N ARG A 6 -8.11 20.53 18.25
CA ARG A 6 -7.44 19.86 17.13
C ARG A 6 -8.46 19.02 16.36
N PRO A 7 -8.73 19.32 15.08
CA PRO A 7 -9.53 18.42 14.25
C PRO A 7 -8.79 17.10 14.10
N PHE A 8 -9.55 16.01 14.06
CA PHE A 8 -9.02 14.68 13.71
C PHE A 8 -8.41 14.72 12.30
N LEU A 9 -7.34 13.95 12.11
CA LEU A 9 -6.69 13.80 10.81
C LEU A 9 -7.46 12.84 9.91
N TYR A 10 -8.01 11.79 10.50
CA TYR A 10 -8.70 10.72 9.79
C TYR A 10 -10.16 10.63 10.23
N ASP A 11 -11.06 10.64 9.25
CA ASP A 11 -12.49 10.35 9.38
C ASP A 11 -12.84 9.18 8.49
N VAL A 12 -13.11 8.04 9.12
CA VAL A 12 -13.28 6.76 8.45
C VAL A 12 -14.64 6.18 8.80
N ALA A 13 -15.41 5.80 7.79
CA ALA A 13 -16.69 5.11 7.96
C ALA A 13 -16.68 3.73 7.27
N TYR A 14 -17.05 2.69 8.01
CA TYR A 14 -17.13 1.29 7.57
C TYR A 14 -18.17 0.56 8.43
N ASP A 15 -18.92 -0.41 7.88
CA ASP A 15 -19.87 -1.25 8.62
C ASP A 15 -20.82 -0.52 9.60
N ASN A 16 -21.26 0.69 9.24
CA ASN A 16 -22.05 1.62 10.08
C ASN A 16 -21.35 2.16 11.34
N VAL A 17 -20.05 1.91 11.46
CA VAL A 17 -19.14 2.53 12.43
C VAL A 17 -18.46 3.72 11.78
N ARG A 18 -18.22 4.77 12.57
CA ARG A 18 -17.43 5.93 12.17
C ARG A 18 -16.35 6.17 13.21
N VAL A 19 -15.10 6.25 12.75
CA VAL A 19 -13.91 6.43 13.57
C VAL A 19 -13.29 7.77 13.24
N TYR A 20 -12.95 8.51 14.28
CA TYR A 20 -12.20 9.76 14.20
C TYR A 20 -10.88 9.54 14.93
N ALA A 21 -9.76 9.71 14.22
CA ALA A 21 -8.45 9.41 14.75
C ALA A 21 -7.39 10.41 14.27
N ASP A 22 -6.32 10.53 15.05
CA ASP A 22 -5.15 11.33 14.69
C ASP A 22 -4.11 10.50 13.91
N ARG A 23 -4.14 9.18 14.06
CA ARG A 23 -3.24 8.22 13.42
C ARG A 23 -4.03 7.15 12.66
N VAL A 24 -3.46 6.64 11.57
CA VAL A 24 -4.06 5.52 10.83
C VAL A 24 -4.06 4.25 11.66
N GLU A 25 -3.03 4.05 12.49
CA GLU A 25 -2.93 2.87 13.34
C GLU A 25 -4.10 2.77 14.33
N ASP A 26 -4.63 3.91 14.81
CA ASP A 26 -5.80 3.94 15.69
C ASP A 26 -7.08 3.52 14.93
N VAL A 27 -7.22 3.95 13.67
CA VAL A 27 -8.31 3.49 12.80
C VAL A 27 -8.21 1.98 12.60
N LEU A 28 -7.02 1.49 12.26
CA LEU A 28 -6.80 0.07 12.04
C LEU A 28 -6.96 -0.75 13.31
N ALA A 29 -6.57 -0.26 14.48
CA ALA A 29 -6.82 -0.91 15.76
C ALA A 29 -8.33 -1.10 16.00
N MET A 30 -9.15 -0.10 15.68
CA MET A 30 -10.61 -0.21 15.77
C MET A 30 -11.21 -1.18 14.74
N MET A 31 -10.61 -1.29 13.55
CA MET A 31 -11.07 -2.18 12.48
C MET A 31 -10.65 -3.64 12.66
N LEU A 32 -9.40 -3.85 13.07
CA LEU A 32 -8.71 -5.14 13.11
C LEU A 32 -8.74 -5.78 14.50
N GLY A 33 -9.13 -5.03 15.53
CA GLY A 33 -9.40 -5.51 16.88
C GLY A 33 -8.25 -5.39 17.87
N ASP A 34 -8.50 -5.87 19.10
CA ASP A 34 -7.66 -5.64 20.28
C ASP A 34 -6.21 -6.07 20.09
N ARG A 35 -5.96 -7.18 19.38
CA ARG A 35 -4.60 -7.67 19.16
C ARG A 35 -3.77 -6.69 18.33
N TYR A 36 -4.37 -6.06 17.33
CA TYR A 36 -3.69 -5.03 16.54
C TYR A 36 -3.38 -3.80 17.42
N ALA A 37 -4.34 -3.39 18.25
CA ALA A 37 -4.16 -2.29 19.20
C ALA A 37 -3.01 -2.54 20.20
N GLU A 38 -2.89 -3.77 20.72
CA GLU A 38 -1.79 -4.17 21.59
C GLU A 38 -0.43 -4.06 20.90
N LEU A 39 -0.33 -4.46 19.62
CA LEU A 39 0.91 -4.37 18.85
C LEU A 39 1.29 -2.93 18.54
N VAL A 40 0.32 -2.07 18.20
CA VAL A 40 0.54 -0.63 18.03
C VAL A 40 1.11 -0.03 19.31
N ALA A 41 0.48 -0.32 20.46
CA ALA A 41 0.96 0.17 21.75
C ALA A 41 2.37 -0.36 22.10
N ARG A 42 2.70 -1.58 21.68
CA ARG A 42 4.04 -2.16 21.86
C ARG A 42 5.08 -1.43 20.99
N VAL A 43 4.78 -1.18 19.72
CA VAL A 43 5.65 -0.43 18.82
C VAL A 43 5.86 0.99 19.34
N ASP A 44 4.79 1.68 19.75
CA ASP A 44 4.90 3.02 20.35
C ASP A 44 5.77 3.02 21.61
N SER A 45 5.70 1.97 22.43
CA SER A 45 6.53 1.83 23.63
C SER A 45 8.02 1.60 23.29
N LEU A 46 8.31 0.90 22.20
CA LEU A 46 9.67 0.68 21.69
C LEU A 46 10.22 1.99 21.11
N ASP A 47 9.46 2.68 20.26
CA ASP A 47 9.86 3.95 19.65
C ASP A 47 10.07 5.07 20.67
N ALA A 48 9.32 5.05 21.78
CA ALA A 48 9.53 5.99 22.89
C ALA A 48 10.81 5.72 23.68
N ASN A 49 11.37 4.50 23.61
CA ASN A 49 12.55 4.07 24.34
C ASN A 49 13.52 3.29 23.41
N PRO A 50 14.06 3.94 22.36
CA PRO A 50 14.91 3.25 21.40
C PRO A 50 16.20 2.79 22.08
N ALA A 51 16.63 1.56 21.79
CA ALA A 51 17.96 1.13 22.20
C ALA A 51 19.00 1.99 21.46
N PRO A 52 20.01 2.55 22.17
CA PRO A 52 21.03 3.37 21.53
C PRO A 52 21.68 2.57 20.41
N ALA A 53 21.78 3.19 19.22
CA ALA A 53 22.59 2.62 18.16
C ALA A 53 24.04 2.51 18.66
N PRO A 54 24.78 1.45 18.27
CA PRO A 54 26.23 1.43 18.49
C PRO A 54 26.82 2.70 17.89
N GLU A 55 27.79 3.33 18.56
CA GLU A 55 28.44 4.53 18.02
C GLU A 55 29.04 4.20 16.66
N GLU A 56 28.63 4.92 15.61
CA GLU A 56 29.24 4.86 14.29
C GLU A 56 30.61 5.57 14.33
N SER A 57 31.54 5.13 15.18
CA SER A 57 32.94 5.49 15.01
C SER A 57 33.55 4.54 13.97
N ASP A 58 33.84 5.09 12.79
CA ASP A 58 34.73 4.56 11.76
C ASP A 58 34.26 3.39 10.88
N VAL A 59 33.01 3.42 10.41
CA VAL A 59 32.71 2.76 9.12
C VAL A 59 33.13 3.70 7.99
N THR A 60 34.40 3.64 7.59
CA THR A 60 34.80 4.18 6.27
C THR A 60 33.86 3.60 5.22
N HIS A 61 33.07 4.45 4.56
CA HIS A 61 32.23 4.03 3.45
C HIS A 61 33.11 3.31 2.43
N PHE A 62 32.70 2.11 2.02
CA PHE A 62 33.44 1.27 1.07
C PHE A 62 33.75 1.99 -0.26
N ASP A 63 33.04 3.08 -0.58
CA ASP A 63 33.28 3.93 -1.75
C ASP A 63 34.55 4.82 -1.64
N ASP A 64 35.08 5.07 -0.45
CA ASP A 64 36.33 5.86 -0.27
C ASP A 64 37.60 5.02 -0.42
N VAL A 65 37.49 3.68 -0.40
CA VAL A 65 38.63 2.75 -0.46
C VAL A 65 39.30 2.73 -1.84
N LEU A 66 38.63 3.21 -2.89
CA LEU A 66 39.20 3.25 -4.24
C LEU A 66 39.94 4.55 -4.61
N SER A 67 39.98 5.55 -3.72
CA SER A 67 40.60 6.86 -4.04
C SER A 67 41.93 7.16 -3.32
N VAL A 68 42.31 6.37 -2.31
CA VAL A 68 43.53 6.63 -1.52
C VAL A 68 44.60 5.57 -1.80
N VAL A 69 45.19 5.66 -3.00
CA VAL A 69 46.49 5.06 -3.30
C VAL A 69 47.52 6.19 -3.35
N ASP A 70 47.73 6.88 -2.23
CA ASP A 70 49.05 7.46 -1.93
C ASP A 70 49.18 7.89 -0.47
N ASP A 71 50.34 7.54 0.08
CA ASP A 71 51.04 8.13 1.22
C ASP A 71 50.58 7.82 2.67
N HIS A 72 51.35 6.92 3.29
CA HIS A 72 51.71 6.88 4.71
C HIS A 72 50.78 7.59 5.73
N THR A 73 49.78 6.87 6.24
CA THR A 73 49.38 6.98 7.65
C THR A 73 49.44 5.60 8.28
N ALA A 74 49.98 5.56 9.50
CA ALA A 74 50.24 4.35 10.24
C ALA A 74 48.95 3.55 10.47
N ASP A 75 49.09 2.24 10.64
CA ASP A 75 48.07 1.32 11.19
C ASP A 75 47.43 1.93 12.45
N GLU A 76 46.38 2.73 12.29
CA GLU A 76 45.44 3.05 13.34
C GLU A 76 44.46 1.87 13.34
N PHE A 77 44.88 0.77 13.96
CA PHE A 77 43.96 -0.30 14.31
C PHE A 77 42.92 0.31 15.22
N ASP A 78 41.66 0.29 14.80
CA ASP A 78 40.56 0.57 15.70
C ASP A 78 40.75 -0.25 16.98
N PRO A 79 40.62 0.38 18.15
CA PRO A 79 40.68 -0.35 19.40
C PRO A 79 39.63 -1.48 19.35
N PRO A 80 39.96 -2.69 19.83
CA PRO A 80 39.00 -3.78 19.84
C PRO A 80 37.76 -3.35 20.63
N ALA A 81 36.58 -3.69 20.10
CA ALA A 81 35.29 -3.37 20.73
C ALA A 81 35.31 -3.68 22.23
N THR A 82 34.90 -2.70 23.02
CA THR A 82 34.82 -2.83 24.46
C THR A 82 33.65 -3.74 24.84
N ALA A 83 33.61 -4.20 26.10
CA ALA A 83 32.47 -4.97 26.59
C ALA A 83 31.17 -4.15 26.58
N GLU A 84 31.28 -2.82 26.73
CA GLU A 84 30.16 -1.88 26.67
C GLU A 84 29.62 -1.76 25.24
N ASP A 85 30.50 -1.70 24.23
CA ASP A 85 30.10 -1.67 22.81
C ASP A 85 29.36 -2.95 22.41
N LEU A 86 29.83 -4.11 22.88
CA LEU A 86 29.18 -5.39 22.63
C LEU A 86 27.80 -5.49 23.32
N GLU A 87 27.66 -4.93 24.52
CA GLU A 87 26.38 -4.89 25.24
C GLU A 87 25.38 -3.94 24.56
N ALA A 88 25.83 -2.76 24.12
CA ALA A 88 25.02 -1.80 23.36
C ALA A 88 24.56 -2.40 22.02
N PHE A 89 25.47 -3.04 21.28
CA PHE A 89 25.13 -3.73 20.04
C PHE A 89 24.10 -4.84 20.25
N ALA A 90 24.28 -5.67 21.30
CA ALA A 90 23.32 -6.74 21.63
C ALA A 90 21.94 -6.17 21.99
N ALA A 91 21.89 -5.07 22.76
CA ALA A 91 20.65 -4.38 23.08
C ALA A 91 19.96 -3.80 21.84
N HIS A 92 20.73 -3.21 20.92
CA HIS A 92 20.21 -2.68 19.66
C HIS A 92 19.66 -3.78 18.74
N MET A 93 20.36 -4.92 18.64
CA MET A 93 19.87 -6.08 17.88
C MET A 93 18.57 -6.65 18.47
N ALA A 94 18.48 -6.78 19.80
CA ALA A 94 17.27 -7.25 20.47
C ALA A 94 16.08 -6.29 20.27
N TYR A 95 16.33 -4.98 20.32
CA TYR A 95 15.34 -3.96 20.00
C TYR A 95 14.82 -4.09 18.56
N ASN A 96 15.71 -4.19 17.58
CA ASN A 96 15.34 -4.34 16.18
C ASN A 96 14.58 -5.65 15.92
N GLU A 97 14.97 -6.75 16.56
CA GLU A 97 14.26 -8.03 16.48
C GLU A 97 12.84 -7.92 17.04
N GLU A 98 12.68 -7.28 18.20
CA GLU A 98 11.37 -7.08 18.82
C GLU A 98 10.45 -6.19 17.97
N LEU A 99 11.00 -5.09 17.45
CA LEU A 99 10.28 -4.17 16.57
C LEU A 99 9.84 -4.88 15.27
N ALA A 100 10.76 -5.60 14.62
CA ALA A 100 10.49 -6.35 13.40
C ALA A 100 9.43 -7.44 13.64
N GLN A 101 9.48 -8.13 14.79
CA GLN A 101 8.48 -9.13 15.15
C GLN A 101 7.08 -8.51 15.30
N ALA A 102 6.97 -7.38 16.00
CA ALA A 102 5.70 -6.70 16.18
C ALA A 102 5.12 -6.21 14.85
N GLN A 103 5.94 -5.59 14.00
CA GLN A 103 5.54 -5.11 12.67
C GLN A 103 5.14 -6.26 11.73
N TYR A 104 5.87 -7.38 11.77
CA TYR A 104 5.52 -8.57 11.00
C TYR A 104 4.16 -9.13 11.43
N GLU A 105 3.88 -9.21 12.73
CA GLU A 105 2.58 -9.67 13.23
C GLU A 105 1.45 -8.72 12.83
N MET A 106 1.67 -7.40 12.89
CA MET A 106 0.71 -6.41 12.39
C MET A 106 0.40 -6.61 10.90
N ALA A 107 1.42 -6.88 10.09
CA ALA A 107 1.24 -7.14 8.66
C ALA A 107 0.45 -8.44 8.40
N LEU A 108 0.67 -9.50 9.18
CA LEU A 108 -0.14 -10.74 9.10
C LEU A 108 -1.61 -10.49 9.43
N ILE A 109 -1.92 -9.66 10.42
CA ILE A 109 -3.30 -9.29 10.74
C ILE A 109 -3.94 -8.50 9.59
N ARG A 110 -3.21 -7.53 9.01
CA ARG A 110 -3.68 -6.80 7.82
C ARG A 110 -3.92 -7.75 6.64
N ARG A 111 -3.03 -8.71 6.42
CA ARG A 111 -3.17 -9.75 5.39
C ARG A 111 -4.48 -10.52 5.56
N GLN A 112 -4.73 -11.08 6.74
CA GLN A 112 -5.94 -11.87 7.01
C GLN A 112 -7.23 -11.07 6.79
N HIS A 113 -7.23 -9.80 7.20
CA HIS A 113 -8.36 -8.92 6.95
C HIS A 113 -8.51 -8.62 5.45
N ALA A 114 -7.41 -8.36 4.74
CA ALA A 114 -7.42 -8.13 3.30
C ALA A 114 -7.91 -9.35 2.53
N ASP A 115 -7.61 -10.57 2.95
CA ASP A 115 -8.14 -11.81 2.35
C ASP A 115 -9.66 -11.88 2.47
N SER A 116 -10.18 -11.59 3.66
CA SER A 116 -11.62 -11.57 3.92
C SER A 116 -12.34 -10.50 3.08
N VAL A 117 -11.71 -9.33 2.92
CA VAL A 117 -12.21 -8.25 2.05
C VAL A 117 -12.16 -8.66 0.58
N ARG A 118 -11.05 -9.23 0.12
CA ARG A 118 -10.83 -9.73 -1.24
C ARG A 118 -11.92 -10.71 -1.65
N ILE A 119 -12.17 -11.74 -0.82
CA ILE A 119 -13.20 -12.76 -1.07
C ILE A 119 -14.57 -12.10 -1.27
N ARG A 120 -14.95 -11.20 -0.36
CA ARG A 120 -16.25 -10.52 -0.40
C ARG A 120 -16.39 -9.61 -1.62
N LEU A 121 -15.39 -8.80 -1.91
CA LEU A 121 -15.38 -7.90 -3.07
C LEU A 121 -15.41 -8.68 -4.38
N GLN A 122 -14.60 -9.75 -4.46
CA GLN A 122 -14.56 -10.59 -5.66
C GLN A 122 -15.91 -11.25 -5.91
N ALA A 123 -16.57 -11.77 -4.87
CA ALA A 123 -17.91 -12.33 -4.99
C ALA A 123 -18.91 -11.30 -5.56
N GLN A 124 -18.88 -10.06 -5.08
CA GLN A 124 -19.74 -8.98 -5.58
C GLN A 124 -19.45 -8.61 -7.03
N ILE A 125 -18.16 -8.54 -7.42
CA ILE A 125 -17.74 -8.28 -8.79
C ILE A 125 -18.21 -9.40 -9.72
N ASN A 126 -18.04 -10.66 -9.29
CA ASN A 126 -18.48 -11.84 -10.05
C ASN A 126 -19.99 -11.83 -10.27
N ASP A 127 -20.77 -11.49 -9.23
CA ASP A 127 -22.23 -11.41 -9.33
C ASP A 127 -22.67 -10.28 -10.27
N LYS A 128 -22.02 -9.12 -10.21
CA LYS A 128 -22.27 -8.02 -11.15
C LYS A 128 -21.97 -8.44 -12.60
N ALA A 129 -20.84 -9.12 -12.82
CA ALA A 129 -20.45 -9.60 -14.14
C ALA A 129 -21.45 -10.62 -14.72
N ARG A 130 -22.04 -11.46 -13.86
CA ARG A 130 -23.11 -12.39 -14.27
C ARG A 130 -24.39 -11.67 -14.66
N VAL A 131 -24.71 -10.57 -13.98
CA VAL A 131 -25.93 -9.78 -14.22
C VAL A 131 -25.79 -8.93 -15.49
N ASP A 132 -24.64 -8.31 -15.72
CA ASP A 132 -24.41 -7.43 -16.87
C ASP A 132 -23.99 -8.15 -18.16
N GLY A 133 -23.72 -9.46 -18.07
CA GLY A 133 -23.41 -10.31 -19.21
C GLY A 133 -21.91 -10.38 -19.55
N SER A 134 -21.06 -9.66 -18.82
CA SER A 134 -19.60 -9.71 -19.03
C SER A 134 -19.00 -11.06 -18.63
N TRP A 135 -19.64 -11.80 -17.71
CA TRP A 135 -19.19 -13.13 -17.30
C TRP A 135 -19.10 -14.12 -18.47
N GLN A 136 -20.05 -14.07 -19.41
CA GLN A 136 -20.12 -15.01 -20.54
C GLN A 136 -19.03 -14.79 -21.59
N ILE A 137 -18.33 -13.66 -21.52
CA ILE A 137 -17.22 -13.32 -22.42
C ILE A 137 -15.89 -13.87 -21.90
N LEU A 138 -15.81 -14.14 -20.59
CA LEU A 138 -14.62 -14.68 -19.93
C LEU A 138 -14.34 -16.12 -20.39
N SER A 139 -13.06 -16.46 -20.52
CA SER A 139 -12.65 -17.85 -20.73
C SER A 139 -12.97 -18.72 -19.51
N ASP A 140 -13.09 -20.04 -19.69
CA ASP A 140 -13.34 -20.97 -18.58
C ASP A 140 -12.28 -20.84 -17.47
N GLU A 141 -11.02 -20.63 -17.85
CA GLU A 141 -9.92 -20.41 -16.92
C GLU A 141 -10.07 -19.10 -16.13
N GLN A 142 -10.43 -18.00 -16.80
CA GLN A 142 -10.71 -16.73 -16.13
C GLN A 142 -11.89 -16.85 -15.16
N GLN A 143 -12.97 -17.54 -15.57
CA GLN A 143 -14.12 -17.78 -14.70
C GLN A 143 -13.73 -18.63 -13.48
N GLN A 144 -12.89 -19.64 -13.65
CA GLN A 144 -12.38 -20.48 -12.57
C GLN A 144 -11.53 -19.66 -11.60
N LEU A 145 -10.63 -18.82 -12.11
CA LEU A 145 -9.79 -17.93 -11.30
C LEU A 145 -10.64 -16.94 -10.49
N LEU A 146 -11.61 -16.27 -11.12
CA LEU A 146 -12.53 -15.37 -10.42
C LEU A 146 -13.35 -16.08 -9.35
N THR A 147 -13.78 -17.32 -9.63
CA THR A 147 -14.54 -18.13 -8.68
C THR A 147 -13.65 -18.55 -7.49
N SER A 148 -12.44 -19.03 -7.76
CA SER A 148 -11.44 -19.33 -6.73
C SER A 148 -11.11 -18.08 -5.90
N ALA A 149 -10.95 -16.93 -6.54
CA ALA A 149 -10.66 -15.70 -5.84
C ALA A 149 -11.82 -15.23 -4.92
N ALA A 150 -13.05 -15.70 -5.14
CA ALA A 150 -14.19 -15.46 -4.27
C ALA A 150 -14.46 -16.60 -3.26
N ASP A 151 -13.56 -17.59 -3.16
CA ASP A 151 -13.69 -18.72 -2.23
C ASP A 151 -12.72 -18.54 -1.05
N GLU A 152 -13.19 -18.86 0.16
CA GLU A 152 -12.38 -18.90 1.39
C GLU A 152 -11.24 -19.93 1.31
N ASN A 153 -11.42 -21.00 0.55
CA ASN A 153 -10.41 -22.03 0.31
C ASN A 153 -9.74 -21.91 -1.07
N GLY A 154 -10.01 -20.82 -1.77
CA GLY A 154 -9.45 -20.57 -3.08
C GLY A 154 -7.96 -20.23 -3.02
N LEU A 155 -7.29 -20.43 -4.14
CA LEU A 155 -5.90 -20.03 -4.30
C LEU A 155 -5.78 -18.52 -4.44
N SER A 156 -4.63 -18.00 -3.99
CA SER A 156 -4.20 -16.63 -4.25
C SER A 156 -4.27 -16.31 -5.74
N PRO A 157 -4.88 -15.19 -6.13
CA PRO A 157 -5.13 -14.87 -7.53
C PRO A 157 -3.82 -14.51 -8.26
N ALA A 158 -3.25 -15.43 -9.02
CA ALA A 158 -2.05 -15.20 -9.82
C ALA A 158 -2.33 -14.74 -11.26
N GLY A 159 -3.59 -14.61 -11.67
CA GLY A 159 -3.94 -14.40 -13.08
C GLY A 159 -3.78 -15.68 -13.91
N VAL A 160 -3.95 -15.56 -15.23
CA VAL A 160 -3.72 -16.66 -16.18
C VAL A 160 -2.22 -16.84 -16.36
N ILE A 161 -1.71 -18.05 -16.17
CA ILE A 161 -0.26 -18.31 -16.21
C ILE A 161 0.18 -18.47 -17.67
N GLU A 162 1.07 -17.59 -18.10
CA GLU A 162 1.70 -17.63 -19.42
C GLU A 162 3.18 -18.00 -19.29
N GLU A 163 3.65 -18.89 -20.16
CA GLU A 163 5.07 -19.19 -20.30
C GLU A 163 5.72 -18.22 -21.29
N VAL A 164 6.54 -17.30 -20.78
CA VAL A 164 7.26 -16.32 -21.61
C VAL A 164 8.69 -16.78 -21.83
N PRO A 165 9.15 -16.93 -23.07
CA PRO A 165 10.56 -17.23 -23.35
C PRO A 165 11.41 -15.99 -23.05
N VAL A 166 12.40 -16.14 -22.19
CA VAL A 166 13.41 -15.13 -21.88
C VAL A 166 14.81 -15.65 -22.21
N LEU A 167 15.69 -14.74 -22.61
CA LEU A 167 17.09 -15.02 -22.83
C LEU A 167 17.85 -14.64 -21.56
N VAL A 168 18.47 -15.62 -20.91
CA VAL A 168 19.30 -15.40 -19.73
C VAL A 168 20.75 -15.60 -20.12
N ASP A 169 21.61 -14.70 -19.66
CA ASP A 169 23.04 -14.81 -19.87
C ASP A 169 23.60 -15.91 -18.96
N GLY A 170 24.18 -16.94 -19.58
CA GLY A 170 24.88 -17.99 -18.85
C GLY A 170 26.14 -17.44 -18.20
N VAL A 171 26.63 -18.13 -17.17
CA VAL A 171 27.90 -17.79 -16.47
C VAL A 171 29.10 -17.74 -17.45
N ASP A 172 28.98 -18.39 -18.60
CA ASP A 172 29.98 -18.44 -19.67
C ASP A 172 29.76 -17.40 -20.80
N GLY A 173 28.81 -16.47 -20.65
CA GLY A 173 28.46 -15.47 -21.67
C GLY A 173 27.60 -16.02 -22.82
N THR A 174 27.01 -17.20 -22.66
CA THR A 174 26.11 -17.84 -23.63
C THR A 174 24.66 -17.54 -23.30
N LEU A 175 23.96 -16.89 -24.23
CA LEU A 175 22.51 -16.65 -24.11
C LEU A 175 21.76 -17.98 -24.18
N THR A 176 21.18 -18.37 -23.04
CA THR A 176 20.33 -19.55 -22.94
C THR A 176 18.87 -19.10 -22.92
N GLN A 177 18.06 -19.67 -23.80
CA GLN A 177 16.62 -19.46 -23.80
C GLN A 177 16.00 -20.31 -22.70
N THR A 178 15.40 -19.68 -21.71
CA THR A 178 14.59 -20.33 -20.67
C THR A 178 13.18 -19.78 -20.72
N THR A 179 12.20 -20.53 -20.22
CA THR A 179 10.85 -20.03 -20.00
C THR A 179 10.73 -19.51 -18.57
N VAL A 180 9.96 -18.43 -18.39
CA VAL A 180 9.54 -17.92 -17.09
C VAL A 180 8.02 -17.89 -17.08
N GLU A 181 7.44 -18.38 -16.00
CA GLU A 181 5.99 -18.31 -15.76
C GLU A 181 5.63 -16.92 -15.28
N ARG A 182 4.62 -16.33 -15.92
CA ARG A 182 4.11 -15.00 -15.59
C ARG A 182 2.59 -15.06 -15.52
N GLY A 183 2.05 -14.59 -14.42
CA GLY A 183 0.62 -14.39 -14.27
C GLY A 183 0.14 -13.13 -14.98
N VAL A 184 -0.86 -13.22 -15.85
CA VAL A 184 -1.43 -12.07 -16.57
C VAL A 184 -2.95 -12.05 -16.42
N TRP A 185 -3.50 -10.87 -16.14
CA TRP A 185 -4.93 -10.61 -16.09
C TRP A 185 -5.35 -9.65 -17.22
N THR A 186 -6.02 -10.19 -18.24
CA THR A 186 -6.41 -9.46 -19.46
C THR A 186 -7.91 -9.13 -19.55
N ALA A 187 -8.73 -9.71 -18.66
CA ALA A 187 -10.17 -9.53 -18.70
C ALA A 187 -10.58 -8.12 -18.25
N ASP A 188 -11.65 -7.57 -18.84
CA ASP A 188 -12.23 -6.30 -18.38
C ASP A 188 -12.91 -6.44 -16.99
N THR A 189 -13.31 -7.66 -16.60
CA THR A 189 -13.82 -7.93 -15.26
C THR A 189 -12.70 -7.81 -14.24
N GLN A 190 -12.93 -7.06 -13.15
CA GLN A 190 -11.90 -6.79 -12.17
C GLN A 190 -11.51 -8.03 -11.36
N LEU A 191 -10.21 -8.21 -11.16
CA LEU A 191 -9.63 -9.18 -10.23
C LEU A 191 -9.15 -8.46 -8.96
N VAL A 192 -9.62 -8.91 -7.81
CA VAL A 192 -9.22 -8.37 -6.51
C VAL A 192 -8.01 -9.15 -6.02
N VAL A 193 -6.93 -8.44 -5.71
CA VAL A 193 -5.64 -9.00 -5.30
C VAL A 193 -5.21 -8.39 -3.96
N ASN A 194 -4.54 -9.19 -3.14
CA ASN A 194 -3.95 -8.76 -1.88
C ASN A 194 -2.42 -8.89 -1.97
N THR A 195 -1.69 -7.80 -1.79
CA THR A 195 -0.22 -7.79 -1.79
C THR A 195 0.42 -8.81 -0.83
N GLY A 196 -0.28 -9.17 0.25
CA GLY A 196 0.16 -10.21 1.19
C GLY A 196 0.15 -11.63 0.66
N ASP A 197 -0.46 -11.88 -0.50
CA ASP A 197 -0.49 -13.19 -1.15
C ASP A 197 0.71 -13.46 -2.07
N TYR A 198 1.65 -12.51 -2.16
CA TYR A 198 2.76 -12.55 -3.10
C TYR A 198 4.10 -12.33 -2.41
N SER A 199 5.17 -12.46 -3.18
CA SER A 199 6.53 -12.28 -2.68
C SER A 199 6.69 -10.87 -2.05
N PRO A 200 7.30 -10.75 -0.86
CA PRO A 200 8.10 -11.77 -0.16
C PRO A 200 7.31 -12.74 0.74
N TRP A 201 6.00 -12.57 0.91
CA TRP A 201 5.18 -13.35 1.82
C TRP A 201 4.97 -14.79 1.34
N GLU A 202 4.70 -14.94 0.04
CA GLU A 202 4.52 -16.24 -0.62
C GLU A 202 5.29 -16.25 -1.95
N PRO A 203 5.76 -17.41 -2.42
CA PRO A 203 6.51 -17.52 -3.67
C PRO A 203 5.60 -17.43 -4.91
N ILE A 204 4.54 -16.63 -4.85
CA ILE A 204 3.58 -16.41 -5.92
C ILE A 204 3.90 -15.05 -6.57
N PRO A 205 4.04 -14.99 -7.91
CA PRO A 205 4.24 -13.72 -8.59
C PRO A 205 2.96 -12.88 -8.56
N PHE A 206 3.12 -11.57 -8.38
CA PHE A 206 2.01 -10.63 -8.52
C PHE A 206 1.53 -10.62 -9.98
N PRO A 207 0.22 -10.70 -10.25
CA PRO A 207 -0.29 -10.72 -11.62
C PRO A 207 -0.01 -9.41 -12.35
N GLU A 208 0.53 -9.50 -13.54
CA GLU A 208 0.53 -8.38 -14.47
C GLU A 208 -0.89 -8.13 -14.97
N SER A 209 -1.19 -6.88 -15.29
CA SER A 209 -2.50 -6.47 -15.74
C SER A 209 -2.38 -5.76 -17.08
N ALA A 210 -3.25 -6.17 -17.98
CA ALA A 210 -3.39 -5.56 -19.28
C ALA A 210 -4.84 -5.65 -19.76
N LEU A 211 -5.14 -4.93 -20.83
CA LEU A 211 -6.43 -5.00 -21.49
C LEU A 211 -6.21 -5.20 -22.98
N ILE A 212 -6.99 -6.08 -23.59
CA ILE A 212 -6.98 -6.27 -25.04
C ILE A 212 -7.82 -5.15 -25.67
N ARG A 213 -7.23 -4.42 -26.61
CA ARG A 213 -7.87 -3.34 -27.36
C ARG A 213 -7.56 -3.48 -28.84
N LEU A 214 -8.48 -3.01 -29.68
CA LEU A 214 -8.22 -2.93 -31.12
C LEU A 214 -7.40 -1.67 -31.41
N ASP A 215 -6.34 -1.82 -32.20
CA ASP A 215 -5.53 -0.71 -32.69
C ASP A 215 -6.18 -0.01 -33.91
N GLU A 216 -5.44 0.90 -34.54
CA GLU A 216 -5.91 1.61 -35.74
C GLU A 216 -6.13 0.72 -36.98
N ASN A 217 -5.67 -0.54 -36.93
CA ASN A 217 -5.78 -1.53 -38.00
C ASN A 217 -6.78 -2.66 -37.67
N ASP A 218 -7.59 -2.52 -36.61
CA ASP A 218 -8.45 -3.57 -36.07
C ASP A 218 -7.67 -4.83 -35.60
N GLU A 219 -6.40 -4.68 -35.22
CA GLU A 219 -5.60 -5.76 -34.62
C GLU A 219 -5.68 -5.70 -33.08
N GLU A 220 -5.78 -6.86 -32.44
CA GLU A 220 -5.79 -6.96 -30.98
C GLU A 220 -4.40 -6.68 -30.42
N VAL A 221 -4.29 -5.62 -29.62
CA VAL A 221 -3.08 -5.21 -28.92
C VAL A 221 -3.32 -5.22 -27.41
N GLU A 222 -2.35 -5.78 -26.70
CA GLU A 222 -2.31 -5.78 -25.24
C GLU A 222 -1.80 -4.42 -24.73
N VAL A 223 -2.66 -3.70 -23.99
CA VAL A 223 -2.31 -2.43 -23.36
C VAL A 223 -2.15 -2.65 -21.86
N ARG A 224 -0.92 -2.53 -21.36
CA ARG A 224 -0.62 -2.65 -19.92
C ARG A 224 -1.38 -1.59 -19.11
N THR A 225 -2.02 -2.02 -18.04
CA THR A 225 -2.79 -1.15 -17.15
C THR A 225 -2.81 -1.74 -15.73
N ARG A 226 -3.53 -1.09 -14.82
CA ARG A 226 -3.94 -1.66 -13.53
C ARG A 226 -5.44 -1.52 -13.30
N SER A 227 -6.18 -1.01 -14.28
CA SER A 227 -7.60 -0.66 -14.12
C SER A 227 -8.53 -1.85 -13.94
N ASN A 228 -8.13 -3.04 -14.40
CA ASN A 228 -8.84 -4.30 -14.17
C ASN A 228 -8.34 -5.05 -12.93
N LEU A 229 -7.54 -4.41 -12.07
CA LEU A 229 -7.21 -4.92 -10.75
C LEU A 229 -7.79 -4.02 -9.66
N VAL A 230 -8.22 -4.64 -8.57
CA VAL A 230 -8.44 -3.95 -7.29
C VAL A 230 -7.37 -4.45 -6.34
N ILE A 231 -6.44 -3.56 -5.95
CA ILE A 231 -5.22 -3.96 -5.22
C ILE A 231 -5.36 -3.54 -3.77
N LEU A 232 -5.42 -4.52 -2.86
CA LEU A 232 -5.35 -4.31 -1.41
C LEU A 232 -3.86 -4.32 -0.99
N ARG A 233 -3.35 -3.16 -0.54
CA ARG A 233 -1.93 -2.93 -0.24
C ARG A 233 -1.69 -3.04 1.26
N ILE A 234 -1.07 -4.10 1.77
CA ILE A 234 -0.95 -4.34 3.21
C ILE A 234 0.41 -3.94 3.80
N ASP A 235 1.30 -3.41 2.97
CA ASP A 235 2.70 -3.15 3.30
C ASP A 235 2.83 -2.16 4.47
N THR A 236 2.07 -1.06 4.42
CA THR A 236 2.03 -0.04 5.46
C THR A 236 0.59 0.20 5.95
N PRO A 237 0.41 0.76 7.17
CA PRO A 237 -0.91 1.16 7.64
C PRO A 237 -1.64 2.10 6.65
N ASP A 238 -0.95 3.12 6.16
CA ASP A 238 -1.49 4.14 5.26
C ASP A 238 -1.88 3.57 3.90
N ASP A 239 -0.99 2.81 3.26
CA ASP A 239 -1.29 2.14 1.98
C ASP A 239 -2.53 1.25 2.09
N TYR A 240 -2.68 0.60 3.25
CA TYR A 240 -3.80 -0.29 3.48
C TYR A 240 -5.12 0.46 3.59
N ILE A 241 -5.18 1.52 4.40
CA ILE A 241 -6.42 2.28 4.56
C ILE A 241 -6.82 2.97 3.26
N GLU A 242 -5.85 3.49 2.50
CA GLU A 242 -6.08 4.07 1.19
C GLU A 242 -6.61 3.02 0.21
N SER A 243 -5.98 1.84 0.15
CA SER A 243 -6.43 0.77 -0.75
C SER A 243 -7.84 0.27 -0.45
N LEU A 244 -8.25 0.26 0.83
CA LEU A 244 -9.63 -0.06 1.22
C LEU A 244 -10.62 1.02 0.78
N ALA A 245 -10.20 2.30 0.79
CA ALA A 245 -11.02 3.41 0.31
C ALA A 245 -11.15 3.39 -1.22
N ASP A 246 -10.04 3.15 -1.94
CA ASP A 246 -10.00 2.99 -3.40
C ASP A 246 -10.87 1.83 -3.88
N ALA A 247 -10.87 0.72 -3.11
CA ALA A 247 -11.74 -0.43 -3.35
C ALA A 247 -13.21 -0.19 -2.99
N GLY A 248 -13.55 0.97 -2.42
CA GLY A 248 -14.91 1.33 -2.01
C GLY A 248 -15.42 0.58 -0.78
N VAL A 249 -14.53 -0.05 -0.01
CA VAL A 249 -14.86 -0.80 1.21
C VAL A 249 -15.15 0.15 2.37
N ILE A 250 -14.39 1.24 2.44
CA ILE A 250 -14.55 2.27 3.46
C ILE A 250 -14.71 3.64 2.79
N ARG A 251 -15.28 4.58 3.54
CA ARG A 251 -15.20 6.01 3.20
C ARG A 251 -14.11 6.64 4.04
N LEU A 252 -13.08 7.17 3.39
CA LEU A 252 -11.97 7.87 4.00
C LEU A 252 -12.06 9.37 3.70
N THR A 253 -11.82 10.21 4.72
CA THR A 253 -11.58 11.64 4.55
C THR A 253 -10.40 12.02 5.42
N VAL A 254 -9.36 12.56 4.79
CA VAL A 254 -8.13 13.01 5.44
C VAL A 254 -8.13 14.53 5.51
N THR A 255 -8.00 15.06 6.73
CA THR A 255 -7.87 16.50 6.95
C THR A 255 -6.38 16.89 6.90
N PRO A 256 -5.99 17.96 6.21
CA PRO A 256 -4.61 18.43 6.19
C PRO A 256 -4.05 18.68 7.60
N THR A 257 -2.80 18.27 7.83
CA THR A 257 -2.04 18.51 9.08
C THR A 257 -1.80 20.00 9.33
N GLU A 258 -1.57 20.76 8.25
CA GLU A 258 -1.41 22.20 8.26
C GLU A 258 -2.77 22.84 7.98
N GLN A 259 -3.41 23.39 9.01
CA GLN A 259 -4.44 24.38 8.74
C GLN A 259 -3.73 25.59 8.12
N PRO A 260 -4.27 26.16 7.04
CA PRO A 260 -3.67 27.34 6.49
C PRO A 260 -3.72 28.40 7.62
N ASP A 261 -2.55 28.98 7.92
CA ASP A 261 -2.33 29.95 9.02
C ASP A 261 -3.48 30.96 9.12
N ASP A 262 -3.69 31.61 10.27
CA ASP A 262 -4.73 32.65 10.44
C ASP A 262 -4.77 33.68 9.28
N PHE A 263 -3.65 33.86 8.56
CA PHE A 263 -3.55 34.62 7.31
C PHE A 263 -4.50 34.18 6.18
N PHE A 264 -4.82 32.89 6.07
CA PHE A 264 -5.71 32.34 5.05
C PHE A 264 -7.18 32.32 5.45
N ARG A 265 -7.53 32.46 6.74
CA ARG A 265 -8.93 32.63 7.16
C ARG A 265 -9.52 33.92 6.59
N ASP A 266 -8.73 34.99 6.54
CA ASP A 266 -9.14 36.25 5.92
C ASP A 266 -9.31 36.10 4.41
N ALA A 267 -8.41 35.34 3.75
CA ALA A 267 -8.51 35.06 2.32
C ALA A 267 -9.72 34.17 1.97
N GLU A 268 -10.03 33.17 2.81
CA GLU A 268 -11.20 32.30 2.64
C GLU A 268 -12.51 33.05 2.88
N ALA A 269 -12.55 33.96 3.87
CA ALA A 269 -13.69 34.85 4.09
C ALA A 269 -13.94 35.76 2.87
N ILE A 270 -12.88 36.35 2.29
CA ILE A 270 -12.96 37.16 1.06
C ILE A 270 -13.46 36.32 -0.12
N LEU A 271 -13.00 35.08 -0.27
CA LEU A 271 -13.43 34.18 -1.34
C LEU A 271 -14.89 33.72 -1.17
N MET A 272 -15.34 33.47 0.07
CA MET A 272 -16.74 33.14 0.35
C MET A 272 -17.66 34.34 0.15
N GLU A 273 -17.24 35.54 0.52
CA GLU A 273 -17.98 36.79 0.28
C GLU A 273 -18.11 37.07 -1.22
N ALA A 274 -17.01 36.94 -1.98
CA ALA A 274 -17.03 37.06 -3.44
C ALA A 274 -17.93 35.99 -4.10
N ALA A 275 -17.92 34.75 -3.61
CA ALA A 275 -18.80 33.69 -4.11
C ALA A 275 -20.29 33.96 -3.78
N ALA A 276 -20.58 34.56 -2.62
CA ALA A 276 -21.92 34.97 -2.24
C ALA A 276 -22.43 36.15 -3.10
N GLU A 277 -21.58 37.14 -3.36
CA GLU A 277 -21.89 38.26 -4.26
C GLU A 277 -22.16 37.78 -5.70
N VAL A 278 -21.34 36.86 -6.22
CA VAL A 278 -21.57 36.27 -7.55
C VAL A 278 -22.88 35.49 -7.62
N ARG A 279 -23.27 34.78 -6.55
CA ARG A 279 -24.58 34.11 -6.48
C ARG A 279 -25.73 35.11 -6.40
N ALA A 280 -25.59 36.18 -5.64
CA ALA A 280 -26.58 37.25 -5.54
C ALA A 280 -26.77 37.99 -6.89
N ALA A 281 -25.67 38.28 -7.58
CA ALA A 281 -25.68 38.91 -8.90
C ALA A 281 -26.34 38.00 -9.96
N LYS A 282 -26.11 36.68 -9.91
CA LYS A 282 -26.78 35.71 -10.81
C LYS A 282 -28.26 35.51 -10.47
N GLY A 283 -28.67 35.69 -9.21
CA GLY A 283 -30.07 35.65 -8.79
C GLY A 283 -30.88 36.90 -9.16
N SER A 284 -30.22 38.05 -9.34
CA SER A 284 -30.89 39.33 -9.62
C SER A 284 -31.28 39.54 -11.10
N ALA A 285 -30.80 38.72 -12.04
CA ALA A 285 -31.07 38.90 -13.47
C ALA A 285 -32.44 38.35 -13.95
N ALA A 286 -33.28 37.82 -13.04
CA ALA A 286 -34.53 37.16 -13.41
C ALA A 286 -35.82 37.99 -13.21
N HIS A 287 -35.74 39.29 -12.89
CA HIS A 287 -36.93 40.15 -12.70
C HIS A 287 -36.78 41.51 -13.39
N SER A 288 -36.86 41.52 -14.72
CA SER A 288 -37.34 42.69 -15.47
C SER A 288 -37.79 42.25 -16.87
N ASP A 289 -39.04 41.80 -16.96
CA ASP A 289 -39.87 41.91 -18.16
C ASP A 289 -41.33 41.65 -17.76
N GLN A 290 -41.99 42.72 -17.29
CA GLN A 290 -43.44 42.96 -17.41
C GLN A 290 -43.68 44.46 -17.51
#